data_AF-A0A375FSZ9-F1
#
_entry.id   AF-A0A375FSZ9-F1
#
_cell.length_a   1.000
_cell.length_b   1.000
_cell.length_c   1.000
_cell.angle_alpha   90.00
_cell.angle_beta   90.00
_cell.angle_gamma   90.00
#
_symmetry.space_group_name_H-M   'P 1'
#
loop_
_entity.id
_entity.type
_entity.pdbx_description
1 polymer ?
#
loop_
_entity_poly.entity_id
_entity_poly.type
_entity_poly.pdbx_seq_one_letter_code
_entity_poly.pdbx_strand_id
1 'polypeptide(L)'
;MKQRQHPKPYLALGALAAALALAPFQATAQNKPIAYPAKGQSQQQQASDDGACYSWAKQQTGIDPAQAANAPPPAQAQSGQRVRGAAGGAAAGAVAGAIAGDAGKGAAIGAATGTVAGGMAHRQSRRQANAANQQAAANTSQAMGSYYQAWGACMQGRGYSVQ
;
A
#
# COMPACT_ATOMS: atom_id res chain seq x y z
N MET A 1 50.89 16.10 -58.26
CA MET A 1 49.44 16.39 -58.18
C MET A 1 48.69 15.21 -57.58
N LYS A 2 48.21 15.34 -56.34
CA LYS A 2 46.88 14.87 -55.83
C LYS A 2 46.88 14.96 -54.31
N GLN A 3 46.40 16.11 -53.83
CA GLN A 3 46.11 16.42 -52.43
C GLN A 3 45.08 15.42 -51.88
N ARG A 4 45.34 14.92 -50.67
CA ARG A 4 44.49 13.98 -49.93
C ARG A 4 43.24 14.70 -49.42
N GLN A 5 42.07 14.14 -49.67
CA GLN A 5 40.81 14.57 -49.08
C GLN A 5 40.63 13.83 -47.74
N HIS A 6 40.62 14.56 -46.62
CA HIS A 6 40.12 14.06 -45.34
C HIS A 6 38.68 14.58 -45.13
N PRO A 7 37.69 13.72 -44.82
CA PRO A 7 36.35 14.17 -44.48
C PRO A 7 36.29 14.79 -43.07
N LYS A 8 35.29 15.66 -42.94
CA LYS A 8 35.05 16.70 -41.93
C LYS A 8 34.37 16.16 -40.65
N PRO A 9 34.26 17.00 -39.60
CA PRO A 9 34.10 16.61 -38.19
C PRO A 9 32.65 16.32 -37.82
N TYR A 10 32.43 15.31 -36.98
CA TYR A 10 31.13 15.04 -36.39
C TYR A 10 31.27 14.90 -34.86
N LEU A 11 30.90 15.99 -34.18
CA LEU A 11 30.04 16.03 -32.99
C LEU A 11 30.05 14.79 -32.09
N ALA A 12 30.90 14.83 -31.06
CA ALA A 12 30.72 13.99 -29.88
C ALA A 12 29.62 14.60 -28.97
N LEU A 13 28.37 14.26 -29.26
CA LEU A 13 27.24 14.42 -28.33
C LEU A 13 26.98 13.04 -27.71
N GLY A 14 27.47 12.82 -26.50
CA GLY A 14 27.38 11.54 -25.80
C GLY A 14 27.02 11.70 -24.32
N ALA A 15 25.72 11.86 -24.07
CA ALA A 15 24.97 11.47 -22.87
C ALA A 15 25.53 11.80 -21.46
N LEU A 16 25.11 12.94 -20.89
CA LEU A 16 24.96 13.07 -19.44
C LEU A 16 23.64 12.37 -19.03
N ALA A 17 23.72 11.13 -18.56
CA ALA A 17 22.58 10.45 -17.95
C ALA A 17 22.48 10.87 -16.47
N ALA A 18 21.60 11.82 -16.17
CA ALA A 18 21.23 12.16 -14.80
C ALA A 18 20.30 11.08 -14.24
N ALA A 19 20.83 10.18 -13.41
CA ALA A 19 20.03 9.23 -12.64
C ALA A 19 19.33 9.98 -11.48
N LEU A 20 18.07 10.39 -11.69
CA LEU A 20 17.21 10.81 -10.58
C LEU A 20 16.89 9.59 -9.70
N ALA A 21 17.52 9.53 -8.53
CA ALA A 21 17.14 8.58 -7.49
C ALA A 21 15.75 8.96 -6.95
N LEU A 22 14.73 8.21 -7.36
CA LEU A 22 13.40 8.25 -6.74
C LEU A 22 13.50 7.63 -5.34
N ALA A 23 13.77 8.45 -4.32
CA ALA A 23 13.63 8.01 -2.94
C ALA A 23 12.14 7.71 -2.66
N PRO A 24 11.80 6.59 -2.01
CA PRO A 24 10.43 6.31 -1.63
C PRO A 24 9.99 7.34 -0.57
N PHE A 25 9.06 8.23 -0.93
CA PHE A 25 8.35 9.06 0.05
C PHE A 25 7.58 8.13 0.99
N GLN A 26 8.05 8.02 2.23
CA GLN A 26 7.33 7.32 3.27
C GLN A 26 6.08 8.14 3.60
N ALA A 27 4.91 7.66 3.16
CA ALA A 27 3.63 8.24 3.56
C ALA A 27 3.45 8.01 5.07
N THR A 28 3.80 9.01 5.87
CA THR A 28 3.50 9.00 7.30
C THR A 28 1.99 8.95 7.47
N ALA A 29 1.51 8.16 8.43
CA ALA A 29 0.11 8.24 8.82
C ALA A 29 -0.16 9.68 9.28
N GLN A 30 -1.01 10.40 8.55
CA GLN A 30 -1.36 11.77 8.88
C GLN A 30 -2.32 11.71 10.07
N ASN A 31 -1.79 11.98 11.27
CA ASN A 31 -2.61 12.21 12.45
C ASN A 31 -3.26 13.60 12.37
N LYS A 32 -4.39 13.79 13.06
CA LYS A 32 -5.01 15.12 13.18
C LYS A 32 -3.96 16.09 13.76
N PRO A 33 -3.64 17.18 13.06
CA PRO A 33 -2.72 18.19 13.57
C PRO A 33 -3.28 18.84 14.84
N ILE A 34 -2.41 19.26 15.73
CA ILE A 34 -2.80 19.88 17.00
C ILE A 34 -2.90 21.39 16.78
N ALA A 35 -4.07 21.97 17.05
CA ALA A 35 -4.28 23.41 16.99
C ALA A 35 -4.17 24.02 18.38
N TYR A 36 -3.22 24.94 18.58
CA TYR A 36 -3.03 25.67 19.83
C TYR A 36 -3.64 27.09 19.74
N PRO A 37 -4.41 27.53 20.77
CA PRO A 37 -5.13 28.82 20.76
C PRO A 37 -4.18 30.01 21.02
N ALA A 38 -3.42 30.40 20.00
CA ALA A 38 -2.38 31.42 20.12
C ALA A 38 -2.88 32.85 20.41
N LYS A 39 -4.19 33.12 20.30
CA LYS A 39 -4.80 34.44 20.53
C LYS A 39 -5.70 34.48 21.76
N GLY A 40 -5.59 33.52 22.67
CA GLY A 40 -6.39 33.45 23.89
C GLY A 40 -7.84 33.00 23.64
N GLN A 41 -8.07 32.20 22.60
CA GLN A 41 -9.38 31.60 22.33
C GLN A 41 -9.79 30.70 23.50
N SER A 42 -11.05 30.81 23.94
CA SER A 42 -11.60 29.93 24.98
C SER A 42 -11.79 28.50 24.45
N GLN A 43 -11.88 27.52 25.34
CA GLN A 43 -12.17 26.13 24.97
C GLN A 43 -13.47 26.00 24.16
N GLN A 44 -14.49 26.79 24.49
CA GLN A 44 -15.76 26.79 23.79
C GLN A 44 -15.64 27.37 22.37
N GLN A 45 -14.85 28.44 22.22
CA GLN A 45 -14.51 29.00 20.92
C GLN A 45 -13.72 27.98 20.09
N GLN A 46 -12.74 27.32 20.69
CA GLN A 46 -11.94 26.29 20.03
C GLN A 46 -12.78 25.10 19.56
N ALA A 47 -13.73 24.63 20.35
CA ALA A 47 -14.63 23.55 19.95
C ALA A 47 -15.56 23.96 18.79
N SER A 48 -16.12 25.16 18.86
CA SER A 48 -16.92 25.74 17.76
C SER A 48 -16.08 25.87 16.49
N ASP A 49 -14.82 26.30 16.65
CA ASP A 49 -13.92 26.52 15.53
C ASP A 49 -13.44 25.24 14.88
N ASP A 50 -13.14 24.23 15.68
CA ASP A 50 -12.83 22.89 15.22
C ASP A 50 -13.99 22.31 14.42
N GLY A 51 -15.24 22.45 14.87
CA GLY A 51 -16.43 21.99 14.15
C GLY A 51 -16.65 22.71 12.82
N ALA A 52 -16.46 24.04 12.79
CA ALA A 52 -16.55 24.82 11.56
C ALA A 52 -15.46 24.41 10.56
N CYS A 53 -14.21 24.29 11.02
CA CYS A 53 -13.09 23.89 10.17
C CYS A 53 -13.19 22.42 9.73
N TYR A 54 -13.76 21.54 10.55
CA TYR A 54 -14.09 20.18 10.19
C TYR A 54 -15.05 20.14 9.00
N SER A 55 -16.18 20.83 9.12
CA SER A 55 -17.18 20.86 8.04
C SER A 55 -16.66 21.51 6.77
N TRP A 56 -15.89 22.59 6.88
CA TRP A 56 -15.24 23.24 5.75
C TRP A 56 -14.23 22.33 5.04
N ALA A 57 -13.35 21.66 5.80
CA ALA A 57 -12.36 20.73 5.23
C ALA A 57 -13.04 19.56 4.51
N LYS A 58 -14.14 19.03 5.06
CA LYS A 58 -14.95 18.00 4.40
C LYS A 58 -15.55 18.51 3.09
N GLN A 59 -16.14 19.70 3.10
CA GLN A 59 -16.72 20.30 1.88
C GLN A 59 -15.65 20.52 0.82
N GLN A 60 -14.44 20.91 1.22
CA GLN A 60 -13.40 21.27 0.27
C GLN A 60 -12.64 20.07 -0.31
N THR A 61 -12.55 18.97 0.44
CA THR A 61 -11.80 17.78 0.01
C THR A 61 -12.70 16.62 -0.40
N GLY A 62 -13.98 16.63 -0.01
CA GLY A 62 -14.89 15.51 -0.18
C GLY A 62 -14.60 14.32 0.75
N ILE A 63 -13.67 14.47 1.70
CA ILE A 63 -13.17 13.40 2.55
C ILE A 63 -13.76 13.55 3.95
N ASP A 64 -14.39 12.49 4.46
CA ASP A 64 -14.91 12.46 5.83
C ASP A 64 -14.01 11.56 6.72
N PRO A 65 -13.27 12.14 7.69
CA PRO A 65 -12.40 11.35 8.57
C PRO A 65 -13.19 10.35 9.43
N ALA A 66 -14.48 10.61 9.73
CA ALA A 66 -15.32 9.67 10.45
C ALA A 66 -15.63 8.41 9.63
N GLN A 67 -15.69 8.53 8.30
CA GLN A 67 -15.87 7.37 7.41
C GLN A 67 -14.57 6.57 7.28
N ALA A 68 -13.42 7.25 7.23
CA ALA A 68 -12.11 6.60 7.17
C ALA A 68 -11.82 5.75 8.43
N ALA A 69 -12.30 6.18 9.60
CA ALA A 69 -12.19 5.41 10.84
C ALA A 69 -13.00 4.09 10.84
N ASN A 70 -13.98 3.97 9.95
CA ASN A 70 -14.85 2.79 9.81
C ASN A 70 -14.45 1.90 8.62
N ALA A 71 -13.25 2.08 8.05
CA ALA A 71 -12.79 1.27 6.93
C ALA A 71 -12.75 -0.24 7.31
N PRO A 72 -13.12 -1.15 6.38
CA PRO A 72 -13.10 -2.58 6.64
C PRO A 72 -11.72 -3.06 7.08
N PRO A 73 -11.65 -4.10 7.95
CA PRO A 73 -10.37 -4.64 8.36
C PRO A 73 -9.56 -5.13 7.14
N PRO A 74 -8.23 -5.00 7.17
CA PRO A 74 -7.38 -5.40 6.05
C PRO A 74 -7.63 -6.85 5.65
N ALA A 75 -7.60 -7.14 4.35
CA ALA A 75 -7.81 -8.48 3.83
C ALA A 75 -6.79 -9.45 4.45
N GLN A 76 -7.27 -10.47 5.15
CA GLN A 76 -6.43 -11.49 5.77
C GLN A 76 -6.30 -12.69 4.83
N ALA A 77 -5.06 -13.14 4.63
CA ALA A 77 -4.84 -14.40 3.92
C ALA A 77 -5.39 -15.57 4.74
N GLN A 78 -6.20 -16.41 4.10
CA GLN A 78 -6.83 -17.59 4.71
C GLN A 78 -5.79 -18.52 5.34
N SER A 79 -6.11 -19.12 6.49
CA SER A 79 -5.25 -20.11 7.15
C SER A 79 -5.59 -21.54 6.68
N GLY A 80 -4.68 -22.50 6.91
CA GLY A 80 -4.94 -23.92 6.61
C GLY A 80 -4.65 -24.39 5.18
N GLN A 81 -4.17 -23.52 4.28
CA GLN A 81 -3.80 -23.94 2.91
C GLN A 81 -2.79 -25.10 2.86
N ARG A 82 -1.90 -25.24 3.86
CA ARG A 82 -0.95 -26.37 3.90
C ARG A 82 -1.65 -27.70 4.17
N VAL A 83 -2.63 -27.72 5.07
CA VAL A 83 -3.41 -28.93 5.39
C VAL A 83 -4.34 -29.27 4.23
N ARG A 84 -5.02 -28.26 3.65
CA ARG A 84 -5.85 -28.44 2.46
C ARG A 84 -5.03 -28.90 1.25
N GLY A 85 -3.82 -28.34 1.09
CA GLY A 85 -2.86 -28.75 0.07
C GLY A 85 -2.39 -30.19 0.27
N ALA A 86 -2.07 -30.59 1.51
CA ALA A 86 -1.69 -31.96 1.85
C ALA A 86 -2.82 -32.95 1.56
N ALA A 87 -4.04 -32.66 2.04
CA ALA A 87 -5.21 -33.53 1.84
C ALA A 87 -5.57 -33.66 0.36
N GLY A 88 -5.61 -32.53 -0.38
CA GLY A 88 -5.88 -32.54 -1.82
C GLY A 88 -4.78 -33.24 -2.62
N GLY A 89 -3.51 -33.02 -2.25
CA GLY A 89 -2.37 -33.69 -2.86
C GLY A 89 -2.34 -35.19 -2.58
N ALA A 90 -2.68 -35.62 -1.36
CA ALA A 90 -2.78 -37.03 -0.99
C ALA A 90 -3.88 -37.76 -1.78
N ALA A 91 -5.05 -37.15 -1.91
CA ALA A 91 -6.14 -37.71 -2.71
C ALA A 91 -5.75 -37.85 -4.18
N ALA A 92 -5.18 -36.80 -4.78
CA ALA A 92 -4.71 -36.85 -6.17
C ALA A 92 -3.58 -37.86 -6.37
N GLY A 93 -2.63 -37.90 -5.42
CA GLY A 93 -1.52 -38.85 -5.42
C GLY A 93 -1.96 -40.30 -5.23
N ALA A 94 -3.01 -40.56 -4.47
CA ALA A 94 -3.58 -41.89 -4.29
C ALA A 94 -4.18 -42.43 -5.59
N VAL A 95 -4.92 -41.58 -6.32
CA VAL A 95 -5.50 -41.93 -7.63
C VAL A 95 -4.39 -42.24 -8.64
N ALA A 96 -3.36 -41.39 -8.69
CA ALA A 96 -2.21 -41.62 -9.58
C ALA A 96 -1.39 -42.86 -9.17
N GLY A 97 -1.20 -43.07 -7.86
CA GLY A 97 -0.49 -44.22 -7.32
C GLY A 97 -1.22 -45.54 -7.55
N ALA A 98 -2.56 -45.54 -7.51
CA ALA A 98 -3.37 -46.72 -7.79
C ALA A 98 -3.17 -47.21 -9.23
N ILE A 99 -2.94 -46.30 -10.19
CA ILE A 99 -2.61 -46.62 -11.58
C ILE A 99 -1.23 -47.27 -11.68
N ALA A 100 -0.28 -46.84 -10.82
CA ALA A 100 1.08 -47.37 -10.76
C ALA A 100 1.27 -48.56 -9.81
N GLY A 101 0.20 -49.08 -9.20
CA GLY A 101 0.21 -50.27 -8.35
C GLY A 101 0.39 -50.03 -6.83
N ASP A 102 0.51 -48.77 -6.37
CA ASP A 102 0.59 -48.44 -4.95
C ASP A 102 -0.05 -47.07 -4.65
N ALA A 103 -1.33 -47.11 -4.29
CA ALA A 103 -2.09 -45.93 -3.90
C ALA A 103 -1.56 -45.29 -2.61
N GLY A 104 -1.03 -46.07 -1.66
CA GLY A 104 -0.54 -45.56 -0.38
C GLY A 104 0.75 -44.74 -0.55
N LYS A 105 1.68 -45.25 -1.34
CA LYS A 105 2.92 -44.54 -1.67
C LYS A 105 2.65 -43.30 -2.54
N GLY A 106 1.73 -43.39 -3.49
CA GLY A 106 1.26 -42.24 -4.27
C GLY A 106 0.59 -41.18 -3.39
N ALA A 107 -0.23 -41.58 -2.42
CA ALA A 107 -0.87 -40.68 -1.46
C ALA A 107 0.15 -39.97 -0.57
N ALA A 108 1.16 -40.69 -0.05
CA ALA A 108 2.20 -40.09 0.78
C ALA A 108 3.02 -39.05 0.01
N ILE A 109 3.43 -39.37 -1.23
CA ILE A 109 4.15 -38.44 -2.12
C ILE A 109 3.26 -37.24 -2.48
N GLY A 110 1.99 -37.48 -2.79
CA GLY A 110 0.98 -36.46 -3.05
C GLY A 110 0.74 -35.53 -1.85
N ALA A 111 0.71 -36.08 -0.64
CA ALA A 111 0.57 -35.30 0.59
C ALA A 111 1.75 -34.36 0.79
N ALA A 112 2.98 -34.88 0.65
CA ALA A 112 4.20 -34.10 0.81
C ALA A 112 4.27 -32.96 -0.23
N THR A 113 4.06 -33.28 -1.50
CA THR A 113 4.04 -32.28 -2.59
C THR A 113 2.90 -31.26 -2.41
N GLY A 114 1.73 -31.71 -1.98
CA GLY A 114 0.59 -30.87 -1.65
C GLY A 114 0.84 -29.87 -0.52
N THR A 115 1.59 -30.24 0.53
CA THR A 115 1.98 -29.28 1.60
C THR A 115 2.84 -28.15 1.06
N VAL A 116 3.79 -28.45 0.17
CA VAL A 116 4.72 -27.48 -0.43
C VAL A 116 3.95 -26.56 -1.37
N ALA A 117 3.14 -27.12 -2.27
CA ALA A 117 2.28 -26.36 -3.18
C ALA A 117 1.29 -25.47 -2.41
N GLY A 118 0.62 -26.01 -1.39
CA GLY A 118 -0.27 -25.23 -0.51
C GLY A 118 0.46 -24.13 0.25
N GLY A 119 1.69 -24.38 0.70
CA GLY A 119 2.53 -23.36 1.32
C GLY A 119 2.96 -22.23 0.38
N MET A 120 3.27 -22.55 -0.88
CA MET A 120 3.56 -21.57 -1.93
C MET A 120 2.34 -20.72 -2.27
N ALA A 121 1.17 -21.36 -2.46
CA ALA A 121 -0.09 -20.66 -2.73
C ALA A 121 -0.48 -19.73 -1.56
N HIS A 122 -0.29 -20.16 -0.31
CA HIS A 122 -0.53 -19.32 0.86
C HIS A 122 0.38 -18.08 0.87
N ARG A 123 1.68 -18.24 0.56
CA ARG A 123 2.61 -17.11 0.45
C ARG A 123 2.22 -16.15 -0.67
N GLN A 124 1.75 -16.68 -1.80
CA GLN A 124 1.30 -15.84 -2.91
C GLN A 124 0.03 -15.06 -2.54
N SER A 125 -0.95 -15.72 -1.92
CA SER A 125 -2.16 -15.07 -1.41
C SER A 125 -1.85 -14.00 -0.37
N ARG A 126 -0.93 -14.28 0.57
CA ARG A 126 -0.40 -13.28 1.53
C ARG A 126 0.20 -12.07 0.82
N ARG A 127 1.03 -12.27 -0.21
CA ARG A 127 1.65 -11.16 -0.96
C ARG A 127 0.59 -10.32 -1.67
N GLN A 128 -0.39 -10.95 -2.30
CA GLN A 128 -1.49 -10.25 -2.97
C GLN A 128 -2.35 -9.47 -1.98
N ALA A 129 -2.74 -10.08 -0.87
CA ALA A 129 -3.49 -9.42 0.20
C ALA A 129 -2.70 -8.25 0.81
N ASN A 130 -1.40 -8.44 1.08
CA ASN A 130 -0.54 -7.40 1.61
C ASN A 130 -0.35 -6.24 0.62
N ALA A 131 -0.18 -6.53 -0.67
CA ALA A 131 -0.05 -5.50 -1.70
C ALA A 131 -1.35 -4.68 -1.83
N ALA A 132 -2.51 -5.34 -1.84
CA ALA A 132 -3.80 -4.67 -1.86
C ALA A 132 -4.03 -3.81 -0.60
N ASN A 133 -3.71 -4.34 0.58
CA ASN A 133 -3.82 -3.62 1.85
C ASN A 133 -2.87 -2.41 1.90
N GLN A 134 -1.64 -2.54 1.39
CA GLN A 134 -0.69 -1.43 1.33
C GLN A 134 -1.18 -0.32 0.39
N GLN A 135 -1.70 -0.68 -0.79
CA GLN A 135 -2.25 0.31 -1.72
C GLN A 135 -3.47 1.03 -1.13
N ALA A 136 -4.38 0.29 -0.50
CA ALA A 136 -5.55 0.85 0.15
C ALA A 136 -5.15 1.79 1.31
N ALA A 137 -4.21 1.37 2.16
CA ALA A 137 -3.71 2.18 3.26
C ALA A 137 -3.00 3.45 2.77
N ALA A 138 -2.20 3.37 1.71
CA ALA A 138 -1.54 4.52 1.12
C ALA A 138 -2.55 5.54 0.57
N ASN A 139 -3.56 5.07 -0.17
CA ASN A 139 -4.62 5.93 -0.71
C ASN A 139 -5.41 6.62 0.41
N THR A 140 -5.80 5.88 1.45
CA THR A 140 -6.50 6.45 2.62
C THR A 140 -5.62 7.45 3.36
N SER A 141 -4.33 7.17 3.55
CA SER A 141 -3.41 8.10 4.21
C SER A 141 -3.24 9.41 3.44
N GLN A 142 -3.12 9.34 2.12
CA GLN A 142 -3.03 10.53 1.25
C GLN A 142 -4.32 11.35 1.30
N ALA A 143 -5.48 10.68 1.22
CA ALA A 143 -6.78 11.32 1.36
C ALA A 143 -6.88 12.07 2.70
N MET A 144 -6.59 11.40 3.80
CA MET A 144 -6.61 12.00 5.14
C MET A 144 -5.63 13.16 5.28
N GLY A 145 -4.45 13.08 4.65
CA GLY A 145 -3.49 14.19 4.64
C GLY A 145 -4.06 15.46 3.99
N SER A 146 -4.74 15.33 2.85
CA SER A 146 -5.39 16.48 2.20
C SER A 146 -6.49 17.10 3.04
N TYR A 147 -7.26 16.26 3.75
CA TYR A 147 -8.28 16.70 4.71
C TYR A 147 -7.65 17.49 5.88
N TYR A 148 -6.62 16.94 6.51
CA TYR A 148 -5.96 17.59 7.64
C TYR A 148 -5.21 18.85 7.26
N GLN A 149 -4.67 18.92 6.05
CA GLN A 149 -4.11 20.14 5.49
C GLN A 149 -5.17 21.24 5.36
N ALA A 150 -6.36 20.91 4.82
CA ALA A 150 -7.47 21.87 4.72
C ALA A 150 -7.95 22.31 6.12
N TRP A 151 -8.19 21.37 7.02
CA TRP A 151 -8.56 21.67 8.41
C TRP A 151 -7.52 22.59 9.07
N GLY A 152 -6.24 22.29 8.90
CA GLY A 152 -5.13 23.08 9.43
C GLY A 152 -5.10 24.49 8.87
N ALA A 153 -5.29 24.68 7.57
CA ALA A 153 -5.37 25.99 6.94
C ALA A 153 -6.53 26.83 7.49
N CYS A 154 -7.70 26.22 7.71
CA CYS A 154 -8.83 26.89 8.34
C CYS A 154 -8.51 27.33 9.77
N MET A 155 -7.94 26.43 10.59
CA MET A 155 -7.56 26.76 11.97
C MET A 155 -6.49 27.85 12.01
N GLN A 156 -5.48 27.80 11.12
CA GLN A 156 -4.46 28.85 10.99
C GLN A 156 -5.08 30.22 10.66
N GLY A 157 -6.02 30.27 9.72
CA GLY A 157 -6.75 31.50 9.37
C GLY A 157 -7.53 32.12 10.54
N ARG A 158 -7.90 31.31 11.53
CA ARG A 158 -8.62 31.73 12.75
C ARG A 158 -7.68 32.03 13.92
N GLY A 159 -6.37 32.03 13.67
CA GLY A 159 -5.35 32.41 14.64
C GLY A 159 -4.94 31.29 15.58
N TYR A 160 -5.13 30.03 15.19
CA TYR A 160 -4.51 28.90 15.88
C TYR A 160 -3.15 28.59 15.27
N SER A 161 -2.17 28.20 16.08
CA SER A 161 -0.94 27.60 15.57
C SER A 161 -1.13 26.10 15.44
N VAL A 162 -0.98 25.57 14.24
CA VAL A 162 -1.23 24.15 13.92
C VAL A 162 0.11 23.42 13.73
N GLN A 163 0.26 22.27 14.38
CA GLN A 163 1.47 21.41 14.35
C GLN A 163 1.13 19.96 14.04
#